data_AF-A0A8T7D694-F1
#
_entry.id   AF-A0A8T7D694-F1
#
_cell.length_a   1.000
_cell.length_b   1.000
_cell.length_c   1.000
_cell.angle_alpha   90.00
_cell.angle_beta   90.00
_cell.angle_gamma   90.00
#
_symmetry.space_group_name_H-M   'P 1'
#
loop_
_entity.id
_entity.type
_entity.pdbx_description
1 polymer ?
#
loop_
_entity_poly.entity_id
_entity_poly.type
_entity_poly.pdbx_seq_one_letter_code
_entity_poly.pdbx_strand_id
1 'polypeptide(L)' 'MSGNTIGKLFTVTSFGESHGPAIGCVVDGCPPSLELCEADIQP' A
#
# COMPACT_ATOMS: atom_id res chain seq x y z
N MET A 1 11.82 -13.17 2.43
CA MET A 1 10.47 -13.54 1.99
C MET A 1 10.18 -12.82 0.68
N SER A 2 10.27 -13.53 -0.44
CA SER A 2 10.07 -12.98 -1.79
C SER A 2 8.60 -13.19 -2.18
N GLY A 3 7.76 -12.17 -2.00
CA GLY A 3 6.34 -12.28 -2.32
C GLY A 3 5.45 -11.17 -1.75
N ASN A 4 6.03 -10.10 -1.22
CA ASN A 4 5.31 -8.97 -0.64
C ASN A 4 4.94 -7.90 -1.68
N THR A 5 5.34 -8.08 -2.95
CA THR A 5 5.02 -7.16 -4.06
C THR A 5 4.12 -7.85 -5.07
N ILE A 6 3.00 -7.21 -5.41
CA ILE A 6 2.09 -7.64 -6.48
C ILE A 6 1.79 -6.47 -7.42
N GLY A 7 1.70 -6.75 -8.73
CA GLY A 7 1.40 -5.76 -9.76
C GLY A 7 2.56 -5.51 -10.73
N LYS A 8 2.30 -4.69 -11.75
CA LYS A 8 3.29 -4.34 -12.78
C LYS A 8 3.29 -2.84 -13.12
N LEU A 9 2.10 -2.30 -13.42
CA LEU A 9 1.92 -0.86 -13.67
C LEU A 9 1.36 -0.16 -12.42
N PHE A 10 0.36 -0.78 -11.80
CA PHE A 10 -0.09 -0.44 -10.45
C PHE A 10 0.41 -1.53 -9.52
N THR A 11 1.30 -1.16 -8.60
CA THR A 11 2.09 -2.11 -7.82
C THR A 11 1.92 -1.83 -6.34
N VAL A 12 1.71 -2.88 -5.56
CA VAL A 12 1.58 -2.79 -4.10
C VAL A 12 2.67 -3.61 -3.46
N THR A 13 3.43 -2.99 -2.56
CA THR A 13 4.46 -3.65 -1.75
C THR A 13 4.12 -3.52 -0.27
N SER A 14 3.85 -4.64 0.40
CA SER A 14 3.51 -4.66 1.83
C SER A 14 4.72 -4.87 2.73
N PHE A 15 4.60 -4.41 3.97
CA PHE A 15 5.60 -4.58 5.02
C PHE A 15 4.97 -4.58 6.42
N GLY A 16 5.75 -5.04 7.39
CA GLY A 16 5.37 -5.09 8.80
C GLY A 16 4.85 -6.45 9.24
N GLU A 17 4.76 -6.62 10.55
CA GLU A 17 4.32 -7.85 11.22
C GLU A 17 3.14 -7.54 12.13
N SER A 18 2.25 -8.51 12.35
CA SER A 18 1.04 -8.31 13.16
C SER A 18 1.31 -7.90 14.61
N HIS A 19 2.45 -8.29 15.16
CA HIS A 19 2.92 -7.93 16.51
C HIS A 19 4.10 -6.95 16.47
N GLY A 20 4.41 -6.42 15.28
CA GLY A 20 5.45 -5.43 15.10
C GLY A 20 4.98 -4.02 15.49
N PRO A 21 5.87 -3.03 15.44
CA PRO A 21 5.54 -1.65 15.78
C PRO A 21 4.54 -1.01 14.80
N ALA A 22 4.49 -1.49 13.55
CA ALA A 22 3.58 -1.01 12.52
C ALA A 22 3.40 -2.05 11.39
N ILE A 23 2.29 -1.91 10.66
CA ILE A 23 2.02 -2.58 9.38
C ILE A 23 1.71 -1.52 8.31
N GLY A 24 2.02 -1.81 7.05
CA GLY A 24 1.73 -0.87 5.98
C GLY A 24 2.02 -1.42 4.59
N CYS A 25 1.81 -0.56 3.59
CA CYS A 25 2.17 -0.83 2.22
C CYS A 25 2.55 0.46 1.48
N VAL A 26 3.29 0.29 0.40
CA VAL A 26 3.53 1.32 -0.62
C VAL A 26 2.71 0.96 -1.84
N VAL A 27 2.01 1.94 -2.40
CA VAL A 27 1.21 1.79 -3.62
C VAL A 27 1.79 2.71 -4.70
N ASP A 28 2.35 2.10 -5.74
CA ASP A 28 2.99 2.77 -6.87
C ASP A 28 2.11 2.69 -8.14
N GLY A 29 2.23 3.72 -8.99
CA GLY A 29 1.49 3.78 -10.26
C GLY A 29 0.11 4.40 -10.16
N CYS A 30 -0.20 5.08 -9.05
CA CYS A 30 -1.43 5.87 -8.93
C CYS A 30 -1.38 7.06 -9.90
N PRO A 31 -2.42 7.27 -10.73
CA PRO A 31 -2.48 8.42 -11.62
C PRO A 31 -2.54 9.73 -10.81
N PRO A 32 -1.91 10.81 -11.31
CA PRO A 32 -2.00 12.12 -10.68
C PRO A 32 -3.43 12.65 -10.70
N SER A 33 -3.73 13.60 -9.80
CA SER A 33 -5.04 14.24 -9.66
C SER A 33 -6.16 13.35 -9.10
N LEU A 34 -5.84 12.18 -8.55
CA LEU A 34 -6.76 11.44 -7.69
C LEU A 34 -6.80 12.15 -6.32
N GLU A 35 -7.97 12.70 -5.96
CA GLU A 35 -8.22 13.17 -4.59
C GLU A 35 -8.26 11.94 -3.67
N LEU A 36 -7.42 11.95 -2.63
CA LEU A 36 -7.30 10.85 -1.68
C LEU A 36 -7.05 11.40 -0.28
N CYS A 37 -7.83 10.94 0.69
CA CYS A 37 -7.66 11.24 2.10
C CYS A 37 -7.83 9.97 2.96
N GLU A 38 -7.56 10.09 4.26
CA GLU A 38 -7.60 8.95 5.19
C GLU A 38 -9.02 8.38 5.34
N ALA A 39 -10.05 9.22 5.22
CA ALA A 39 -11.45 8.81 5.30
C ALA A 39 -11.92 7.98 4.08
N ASP A 40 -11.15 7.99 2.98
CA ASP A 40 -11.43 7.10 1.84
C ASP A 40 -10.96 5.65 2.10
N ILE A 41 -10.07 5.47 3.08
CA ILE A 41 -9.45 4.19 3.43
C ILE A 41 -10.05 3.63 4.74
N GLN A 42 -10.35 4.51 5.69
CA GLN A 42 -10.95 4.15 6.96
C GLN A 42 -12.48 4.12 6.85
N PRO A 43 -13.17 3.17 7.51
CA PRO A 43 -14.63 3.10 7.53
C PRO A 43 -15.29 4.28 8.26
#